data_AF-A0A3P6S971-F1
#
_entry.id   AF-A0A3P6S971-F1
#
_cell.length_a   1.000
_cell.length_b   1.000
_cell.length_c   1.000
_cell.angle_alpha   90.00
_cell.angle_beta   90.00
_cell.angle_gamma   90.00
#
_symmetry.space_group_name_H-M   'P 1'
#
loop_
_entity.id
_entity.type
_entity.pdbx_description
1 polymer ?
#
loop_
_entity_poly.entity_id
_entity_poly.type
_entity_poly.pdbx_seq_one_letter_code
_entity_poly.pdbx_strand_id
1 'polypeptide(L)'
;MFDKGLGPFVEDLFEVVACYFPVEFKQTASSPITKDLLAEGCLKCLIAHPDFAPYCYLLIEEKFTDDETTPEQKEDTCVLLAEAARVFPPEELVDHLEVLLGGLRVVGLNPKGTLPECVTRALTEITKAMEKADAEAVKKLGSQLIENLEPFVLQAEMGLTERALSLLRCAADAGPSIRSQIYDQVIPWILMLAQGDVVNVKANRLEILQEGLKALMDWTKCIHENGCGKHLQYFFISGCMYAQIV
;
A
#
# COMPACT_ATOMS: atom_id res chain seq x y z
N MET A 1 -6.15 16.73 37.81
CA MET A 1 -6.24 15.92 36.59
C MET A 1 -6.32 16.94 35.46
N PHE A 2 -5.17 17.39 34.97
CA PHE A 2 -5.15 18.33 33.86
C PHE A 2 -5.58 17.56 32.62
N ASP A 3 -6.61 18.07 31.95
CA ASP A 3 -7.01 17.63 30.63
C ASP A 3 -5.77 17.67 29.74
N LYS A 4 -5.35 16.50 29.24
CA LYS A 4 -4.15 16.38 28.39
C LYS A 4 -4.49 16.64 26.91
N GLY A 5 -5.75 16.93 26.60
CA GLY A 5 -6.17 17.24 25.24
C GLY A 5 -5.91 18.70 24.87
N LEU A 6 -5.82 18.98 23.57
CA LEU A 6 -5.73 20.34 23.01
C LEU A 6 -7.01 21.18 23.25
N GLY A 7 -8.01 20.60 23.89
CA GLY A 7 -9.26 21.26 24.25
C GLY A 7 -10.13 21.52 23.01
N PRO A 8 -11.05 22.49 23.09
CA PRO A 8 -12.03 22.72 22.03
C PRO A 8 -11.45 23.29 20.72
N PHE A 9 -10.17 23.67 20.70
CA PHE A 9 -9.51 24.30 19.55
C PHE A 9 -8.66 23.33 18.73
N VAL A 10 -8.74 22.02 19.00
CA VAL A 10 -7.93 21.01 18.32
C VAL A 10 -8.14 21.02 16.80
N GLU A 11 -9.40 21.11 16.37
CA GLU A 11 -9.79 21.17 14.96
C GLU A 11 -9.26 22.45 14.31
N ASP A 12 -9.57 23.61 14.89
CA ASP A 12 -9.08 24.92 14.41
C ASP A 12 -7.55 24.94 14.27
N LEU A 13 -6.82 24.38 15.25
CA LEU A 13 -5.37 24.32 15.22
C LEU A 13 -4.85 23.41 14.11
N PHE A 14 -5.51 22.26 13.90
CA PHE A 14 -5.16 21.35 12.82
C PHE A 14 -5.40 22.00 11.45
N GLU A 15 -6.55 22.64 11.24
CA GLU A 15 -6.92 23.29 9.98
C GLU A 15 -5.92 24.37 9.54
N VAL A 16 -5.41 25.15 10.50
CA VAL A 16 -4.38 26.18 10.23
C VAL A 16 -3.12 25.56 9.64
N VAL A 17 -2.75 24.34 10.03
CA VAL A 17 -1.59 23.63 9.46
C VAL A 17 -1.98 22.90 8.18
N ALA A 18 -3.13 22.24 8.16
CA ALA A 18 -3.62 21.42 7.06
C ALA A 18 -3.78 22.19 5.74
N CYS A 19 -4.13 23.47 5.79
CA CYS A 19 -4.27 24.29 4.59
C CYS A 19 -2.97 24.51 3.80
N TYR A 20 -1.81 24.16 4.37
CA TYR A 20 -0.52 24.19 3.68
C TYR A 20 -0.13 22.86 3.02
N PHE A 21 -0.93 21.81 3.18
CA PHE A 21 -0.64 20.47 2.66
C PHE A 21 -1.48 20.16 1.40
N PRO A 22 -0.87 19.57 0.34
CA PRO A 22 0.57 19.37 0.14
C PRO A 22 1.32 20.68 -0.11
N VAL A 23 2.59 20.75 0.30
CA VAL A 23 3.38 21.98 0.19
C VAL A 23 3.75 22.26 -1.27
N GLU A 24 3.21 23.34 -1.82
CA GLU A 24 3.63 23.88 -3.11
C GLU A 24 4.61 25.04 -2.90
N PHE A 25 5.88 24.83 -3.25
CA PHE A 25 6.90 25.87 -3.13
C PHE A 25 7.82 25.90 -4.34
N LYS A 26 7.85 27.05 -5.02
CA LYS A 26 8.80 27.34 -6.10
C LYS A 26 10.00 28.08 -5.54
N GLN A 27 11.09 27.35 -5.31
CA GLN A 27 12.31 27.93 -4.78
C GLN A 27 12.91 28.96 -5.76
N THR A 28 13.26 30.13 -5.24
CA THR A 28 14.05 31.12 -5.97
C THR A 28 15.54 30.85 -5.77
N ALA A 29 16.37 31.20 -6.76
CA ALA A 29 17.81 30.90 -6.76
C ALA A 29 18.59 31.48 -5.56
N SER A 30 18.03 32.45 -4.84
CA SER A 30 18.64 33.10 -3.68
C SER A 30 18.15 32.59 -2.32
N SER A 31 17.12 31.75 -2.28
CA SER A 31 16.53 31.28 -1.03
C SER A 31 17.23 30.02 -0.52
N PRO A 32 17.67 29.98 0.75
CA PRO A 32 18.16 28.75 1.38
C PRO A 32 17.02 27.79 1.76
N ILE A 33 15.77 28.25 1.76
CA ILE A 33 14.58 27.45 2.06
C ILE A 33 14.20 26.63 0.82
N THR A 34 14.07 25.32 0.97
CA THR A 34 13.68 24.37 -0.07
C THR A 34 12.24 23.90 0.11
N LYS A 35 11.62 23.34 -0.95
CA LYS A 35 10.29 22.70 -0.87
C LYS A 35 10.31 21.58 0.18
N ASP A 36 11.33 20.73 0.15
CA ASP A 36 11.46 19.57 1.04
C ASP A 36 11.53 19.98 2.51
N LEU A 37 12.25 21.07 2.83
CA LEU A 37 12.32 21.60 4.20
C LEU A 37 10.94 22.04 4.70
N LEU A 38 10.16 22.71 3.85
CA LEU A 38 8.81 23.15 4.21
C LEU A 38 7.83 21.97 4.30
N ALA A 39 7.94 21.00 3.39
CA ALA A 39 7.14 19.78 3.41
C ALA A 39 7.39 18.96 4.68
N GLU A 40 8.66 18.78 5.07
CA GLU A 40 9.04 18.10 6.30
C GLU A 40 8.51 18.85 7.55
N GLY A 41 8.62 20.18 7.57
CA GLY A 41 8.08 21.00 8.65
C GLY A 41 6.56 20.90 8.78
N CYS A 42 5.85 21.03 7.66
CA CYS A 42 4.38 20.90 7.60
C CYS A 42 3.95 19.51 8.08
N LEU A 43 4.57 18.45 7.58
CA LEU A 43 4.30 17.08 8.00
C LEU A 43 4.46 16.91 9.51
N LYS A 44 5.58 17.37 10.09
CA LYS A 44 5.84 17.27 11.53
C LYS A 44 4.76 17.96 12.36
N CYS A 45 4.22 19.08 11.88
CA CYS A 45 3.13 19.78 12.55
C CYS A 45 1.81 18.98 12.47
N LEU A 46 1.49 18.39 11.32
CA LEU A 46 0.25 17.59 11.14
C LEU A 46 0.20 16.35 12.04
N ILE A 47 1.36 15.79 12.39
CA ILE A 47 1.48 14.61 13.25
C ILE A 47 2.00 14.92 14.66
N ALA A 48 1.99 16.19 15.07
CA ALA A 48 2.63 16.64 16.31
C ALA A 48 1.90 16.18 17.59
N HIS A 49 0.61 15.87 17.52
CA HIS A 49 -0.21 15.57 18.69
C HIS A 49 -1.23 14.44 18.40
N PRO A 50 -1.45 13.49 19.31
CA PRO A 50 -2.38 12.38 19.09
C PRO A 50 -3.81 12.82 18.79
N ASP A 51 -4.30 13.91 19.39
CA ASP A 51 -5.64 14.45 19.12
C ASP A 51 -5.83 14.93 17.67
N PHE A 52 -4.75 15.06 16.87
CA PHE A 52 -4.86 15.34 15.44
C PHE A 52 -5.21 14.11 14.60
N ALA A 53 -5.16 12.89 15.17
CA ALA A 53 -5.36 11.67 14.40
C ALA A 53 -6.65 11.64 13.58
N PRO A 54 -7.84 11.96 14.13
CA PRO A 54 -9.09 11.91 13.35
C PRO A 54 -9.04 12.88 12.17
N TYR A 55 -8.58 14.11 12.40
CA TYR A 55 -8.51 15.15 11.38
C TYR A 55 -7.42 14.86 10.32
N CYS A 56 -6.31 14.25 10.73
CA CYS A 56 -5.22 13.89 9.84
C CYS A 56 -5.61 12.75 8.90
N TYR A 57 -6.31 11.72 9.37
CA TYR A 57 -6.81 10.68 8.49
C TYR A 57 -7.87 11.21 7.52
N LEU A 58 -8.78 12.10 7.96
CA LEU A 58 -9.72 12.78 7.07
C LEU A 58 -9.00 13.61 5.98
N LEU A 59 -7.95 14.34 6.34
CA LEU A 59 -7.12 15.07 5.36
C LEU A 59 -6.48 14.12 4.35
N ILE A 60 -5.93 12.99 4.80
CA ILE A 60 -5.30 11.99 3.92
C ILE A 60 -6.34 11.40 2.95
N GLU A 61 -7.54 11.05 3.44
CA GLU A 61 -8.64 10.58 2.60
C GLU A 61 -9.04 11.61 1.55
N GLU A 62 -9.20 12.87 1.95
CA GLU A 62 -9.48 13.99 1.04
C GLU A 62 -8.43 14.07 -0.06
N LYS A 63 -7.13 14.06 0.29
CA LYS A 63 -6.05 14.18 -0.71
C LYS A 63 -5.92 12.97 -1.62
N PHE A 64 -6.28 11.77 -1.16
CA PHE A 64 -6.29 10.61 -2.04
C PHE A 64 -7.47 10.60 -3.02
N THR A 65 -8.64 11.04 -2.55
CA THR A 65 -9.89 11.01 -3.32
C THR A 65 -10.09 12.24 -4.20
N ASP A 66 -9.33 13.31 -3.95
CA ASP A 66 -9.31 14.49 -4.80
C ASP A 66 -8.64 14.19 -6.16
N ASP A 67 -9.38 14.47 -7.23
CA ASP A 67 -8.95 14.30 -8.62
C ASP A 67 -8.03 15.44 -9.09
N GLU A 68 -8.03 16.59 -8.40
CA GLU A 68 -7.15 17.72 -8.70
C GLU A 68 -5.72 17.52 -8.14
N THR A 69 -5.58 16.63 -7.16
CA THR A 69 -4.30 16.29 -6.54
C THR A 69 -3.38 15.55 -7.53
N THR A 70 -2.17 16.09 -7.78
CA THR A 70 -1.21 15.51 -8.73
C THR A 70 -0.62 14.18 -8.24
N PRO A 71 -0.03 13.34 -9.12
CA PRO A 71 0.64 12.11 -8.69
C PRO A 71 1.71 12.33 -7.61
N GLU A 72 2.53 13.37 -7.75
CA GLU A 72 3.57 13.72 -6.77
C GLU A 72 2.97 14.14 -5.43
N GLN A 73 1.83 14.83 -5.45
CA GLN A 73 1.10 15.18 -4.24
C GLN A 73 0.45 13.96 -3.56
N LYS A 74 0.00 12.96 -4.34
CA LYS A 74 -0.45 11.67 -3.78
C LYS A 74 0.72 10.88 -3.18
N GLU A 75 1.93 11.01 -3.72
CA GLU A 75 3.14 10.47 -3.09
C GLU A 75 3.46 11.19 -1.77
N ASP A 76 3.37 12.53 -1.70
CA ASP A 76 3.49 13.31 -0.46
C ASP A 76 2.43 12.85 0.57
N THR A 77 1.21 12.52 0.11
CA THR A 77 0.12 11.97 0.93
C THR A 77 0.44 10.57 1.47
N CYS A 78 1.11 9.72 0.68
CA CYS A 78 1.60 8.42 1.16
C CYS A 78 2.66 8.60 2.26
N VAL A 79 3.53 9.60 2.15
CA VAL A 79 4.54 9.91 3.19
C VAL A 79 3.85 10.35 4.48
N LEU A 80 2.85 11.24 4.40
CA LEU A 80 2.05 11.65 5.55
C LEU A 80 1.35 10.45 6.21
N LEU A 81 0.73 9.57 5.42
CA LEU A 81 0.08 8.35 5.92
C LEU A 81 1.04 7.43 6.67
N ALA A 82 2.24 7.20 6.12
CA ALA A 82 3.25 6.38 6.79
C ALA A 82 3.64 6.95 8.16
N GLU A 83 3.79 8.28 8.24
CA GLU A 83 4.16 8.97 9.48
C GLU A 83 2.99 8.99 10.49
N ALA A 84 1.77 9.24 10.02
CA ALA A 84 0.55 9.21 10.81
C ALA A 84 0.32 7.81 11.43
N ALA A 85 0.35 6.74 10.62
CA ALA A 85 0.20 5.36 11.08
C ALA A 85 1.28 4.94 12.10
N ARG A 86 2.47 5.55 12.02
CA ARG A 86 3.56 5.28 12.97
C ARG A 86 3.33 5.89 14.35
N VAL A 87 2.72 7.07 14.43
CA VAL A 87 2.67 7.88 15.66
C VAL A 87 1.29 7.96 16.32
N PHE A 88 0.21 7.84 15.55
CA PHE A 88 -1.14 7.90 16.08
C PHE A 88 -1.60 6.57 16.69
N PRO A 89 -2.65 6.61 17.54
CA PRO A 89 -3.28 5.40 18.05
C PRO A 89 -3.79 4.52 16.89
N PRO A 90 -3.47 3.22 16.85
CA PRO A 90 -3.88 2.32 15.78
C PRO A 90 -5.40 2.22 15.56
N GLU A 91 -6.19 2.46 16.61
CA GLU A 91 -7.66 2.36 16.58
C GLU A 91 -8.26 3.38 15.63
N GLU A 92 -7.67 4.59 15.56
CA GLU A 92 -8.10 5.67 14.67
C GLU A 92 -7.96 5.27 13.20
N LEU A 93 -7.00 4.42 12.84
CA LEU A 93 -6.73 4.02 11.46
C LEU A 93 -7.76 3.02 10.90
N VAL A 94 -8.42 2.24 11.76
CA VAL A 94 -9.21 1.06 11.35
C VAL A 94 -10.43 1.43 10.49
N ASP A 95 -11.05 2.57 10.80
CA ASP A 95 -12.26 3.04 10.12
C ASP A 95 -11.96 3.69 8.77
N HIS A 96 -10.73 4.18 8.58
CA HIS A 96 -10.26 4.81 7.34
C HIS A 96 -9.64 3.82 6.34
N LEU A 97 -9.41 2.58 6.77
CA LEU A 97 -8.56 1.63 6.06
C LEU A 97 -8.92 1.42 4.58
N GLU A 98 -10.21 1.31 4.27
CA GLU A 98 -10.67 1.06 2.90
C GLU A 98 -10.29 2.19 1.94
N VAL A 99 -10.52 3.44 2.35
CA VAL A 99 -10.22 4.64 1.54
C VAL A 99 -8.71 4.80 1.40
N LEU A 100 -7.97 4.62 2.49
CA LEU A 100 -6.51 4.73 2.50
C LEU A 100 -5.84 3.69 1.59
N LEU A 101 -6.29 2.43 1.63
CA LEU A 101 -5.81 1.40 0.71
C LEU A 101 -6.20 1.69 -0.75
N GLY A 102 -7.37 2.29 -0.98
CA GLY A 102 -7.75 2.82 -2.28
C GLY A 102 -6.76 3.84 -2.82
N GLY A 103 -6.36 4.80 -1.98
CA GLY A 103 -5.34 5.81 -2.30
C GLY A 103 -3.97 5.21 -2.61
N LEU A 104 -3.47 4.32 -1.75
CA LEU A 104 -2.21 3.61 -1.97
C LEU A 104 -2.21 2.79 -3.26
N ARG A 105 -3.35 2.17 -3.59
CA ARG A 105 -3.54 1.44 -4.85
C ARG A 105 -3.45 2.37 -6.06
N VAL A 106 -4.06 3.56 -6.01
CA VAL A 106 -3.96 4.55 -7.11
C VAL A 106 -2.50 4.93 -7.37
N VAL A 107 -1.74 5.21 -6.31
CA VAL A 107 -0.31 5.57 -6.43
C VAL A 107 0.51 4.38 -6.92
N GLY A 108 0.30 3.20 -6.34
CA GLY A 108 1.12 2.02 -6.65
C GLY A 108 0.82 1.35 -7.99
N LEU A 109 -0.39 1.51 -8.53
CA LEU A 109 -0.76 1.04 -9.87
C LEU A 109 -0.50 2.08 -10.97
N ASN A 110 0.08 3.25 -10.63
CA ASN A 110 0.37 4.28 -11.61
C ASN A 110 1.24 3.71 -12.75
N PRO A 111 0.79 3.81 -14.02
CA PRO A 111 1.53 3.26 -15.16
C PRO A 111 2.84 4.01 -15.47
N LYS A 112 3.04 5.20 -14.88
CA LYS A 112 4.22 6.02 -15.05
C LYS A 112 5.24 5.67 -13.97
N GLY A 113 6.28 4.91 -14.33
CA GLY A 113 7.40 4.62 -13.45
C GLY A 113 7.27 3.33 -12.63
N THR A 114 8.17 3.20 -11.66
CA THR A 114 8.25 2.09 -10.71
C THR A 114 7.38 2.40 -9.48
N LEU A 115 7.01 1.35 -8.72
CA LEU A 115 6.32 1.51 -7.44
C LEU A 115 7.08 2.47 -6.51
N PRO A 116 6.49 3.59 -6.08
CA PRO A 116 7.16 4.54 -5.19
C PRO A 116 7.46 3.96 -3.81
N GLU A 117 8.62 4.31 -3.24
CA GLU A 117 9.04 3.83 -1.91
C GLU A 117 8.07 4.26 -0.80
N CYS A 118 7.41 5.42 -0.95
CA CYS A 118 6.43 5.92 0.00
C CYS A 118 5.23 4.98 0.17
N VAL A 119 4.83 4.26 -0.88
CA VAL A 119 3.75 3.26 -0.81
C VAL A 119 4.18 2.07 0.04
N THR A 120 5.38 1.53 -0.20
CA THR A 120 5.96 0.43 0.61
C THR A 120 6.08 0.84 2.07
N ARG A 121 6.54 2.06 2.32
CA ARG A 121 6.69 2.62 3.67
C ARG A 121 5.33 2.75 4.37
N ALA A 122 4.31 3.26 3.68
CA ALA A 122 2.96 3.38 4.22
C ALA A 122 2.36 2.01 4.56
N LEU A 123 2.43 1.04 3.64
CA LEU A 123 1.96 -0.34 3.90
C LEU A 123 2.67 -0.97 5.11
N THR A 124 3.98 -0.70 5.27
CA THR A 124 4.76 -1.18 6.40
C THR A 124 4.27 -0.60 7.73
N GLU A 125 4.10 0.72 7.81
CA GLU A 125 3.67 1.37 9.05
C GLU A 125 2.19 1.08 9.36
N ILE A 126 1.32 0.97 8.36
CA ILE A 126 -0.07 0.51 8.53
C ILE A 126 -0.10 -0.92 9.07
N THR A 127 0.69 -1.83 8.51
CA THR A 127 0.74 -3.23 8.98
C THR A 127 1.18 -3.28 10.45
N LYS A 128 2.23 -2.53 10.82
CA LYS A 128 2.69 -2.42 12.21
C LYS A 128 1.64 -1.80 13.14
N ALA A 129 0.88 -0.82 12.66
CA ALA A 129 -0.21 -0.22 13.43
C ALA A 129 -1.32 -1.26 13.67
N MET A 130 -1.79 -1.94 12.62
CA MET A 130 -2.81 -2.97 12.71
C MET A 130 -2.39 -4.13 13.63
N GLU A 131 -1.12 -4.55 13.59
CA GLU A 131 -0.57 -5.56 14.51
C GLU A 131 -0.68 -5.16 15.99
N LYS A 132 -0.60 -3.86 16.28
CA LYS A 132 -0.77 -3.32 17.64
C LYS A 132 -2.23 -3.19 18.05
N ALA A 133 -3.13 -2.96 17.09
CA ALA A 133 -4.57 -2.89 17.33
C ALA A 133 -5.10 -4.27 17.77
N ASP A 134 -5.18 -5.22 16.82
CA ASP A 134 -5.48 -6.62 17.09
C ASP A 134 -5.23 -7.50 15.84
N ALA A 135 -5.36 -8.83 16.01
CA ALA A 135 -5.15 -9.79 14.93
C ALA A 135 -6.25 -9.75 13.84
N GLU A 136 -7.48 -9.33 14.15
CA GLU A 136 -8.55 -9.25 13.17
C GLU A 136 -8.36 -8.03 12.25
N ALA A 137 -7.80 -6.93 12.77
CA ALA A 137 -7.42 -5.76 11.99
C ALA A 137 -6.37 -6.09 10.92
N VAL A 138 -5.35 -6.89 11.26
CA VAL A 138 -4.35 -7.37 10.29
C VAL A 138 -4.99 -8.25 9.23
N LYS A 139 -5.90 -9.14 9.63
CA LYS A 139 -6.62 -10.00 8.71
C LYS A 139 -7.53 -9.21 7.76
N LYS A 140 -8.23 -8.19 8.27
CA LYS A 140 -9.04 -7.24 7.48
C LYS A 140 -8.17 -6.52 6.46
N LEU A 141 -7.00 -6.00 6.88
CA LEU A 141 -6.02 -5.38 5.99
C LEU A 141 -5.60 -6.33 4.85
N GLY A 142 -5.22 -7.56 5.17
CA GLY A 142 -4.84 -8.57 4.17
C GLY A 142 -5.98 -8.89 3.20
N SER A 143 -7.20 -9.11 3.70
CA SER A 143 -8.37 -9.40 2.86
C SER A 143 -8.68 -8.25 1.92
N GLN A 144 -8.73 -7.02 2.43
CA GLN A 144 -8.98 -5.85 1.61
C GLN A 144 -7.92 -5.66 0.53
N LEU A 145 -6.63 -5.84 0.84
CA LEU A 145 -5.56 -5.74 -0.16
C LEU A 145 -5.70 -6.81 -1.26
N ILE A 146 -5.99 -8.05 -0.88
CA ILE A 146 -6.17 -9.17 -1.80
C ILE A 146 -7.36 -8.92 -2.72
N GLU A 147 -8.55 -8.67 -2.15
CA GLU A 147 -9.78 -8.43 -2.91
C GLU A 147 -9.65 -7.22 -3.85
N ASN A 148 -9.00 -6.15 -3.39
CA ASN A 148 -8.81 -4.93 -4.17
C ASN A 148 -7.79 -5.04 -5.30
N LEU A 149 -6.88 -6.02 -5.24
CA LEU A 149 -5.80 -6.20 -6.23
C LEU A 149 -6.04 -7.41 -7.15
N GLU A 150 -6.90 -8.35 -6.77
CA GLU A 150 -7.26 -9.53 -7.58
C GLU A 150 -7.64 -9.19 -9.04
N PRO A 151 -8.52 -8.21 -9.32
CA PRO A 151 -8.90 -7.92 -10.71
C PRO A 151 -7.71 -7.50 -11.56
N PHE A 152 -6.76 -6.77 -10.98
CA PHE A 152 -5.57 -6.28 -11.67
C PHE A 152 -4.53 -7.39 -11.92
N VAL A 153 -4.57 -8.47 -11.12
CA VAL A 153 -3.73 -9.65 -11.33
C VAL A 153 -4.36 -10.59 -12.36
N LEU A 154 -5.65 -10.92 -12.22
CA LEU A 154 -6.29 -12.00 -12.99
C LEU A 154 -6.92 -11.55 -14.32
N GLN A 155 -7.21 -10.26 -14.51
CA GLN A 155 -7.73 -9.77 -15.79
C GLN A 155 -6.62 -9.40 -16.79
N ALA A 156 -5.36 -9.38 -16.31
CA ALA A 156 -4.14 -9.21 -17.09
C ALA A 156 -4.19 -8.07 -18.14
N GLU A 157 -4.59 -6.89 -17.71
CA GLU A 157 -4.64 -5.69 -18.54
C GLU A 157 -3.33 -4.90 -18.50
N MET A 158 -2.76 -4.60 -19.66
CA MET A 158 -1.71 -3.60 -19.95
C MET A 158 -0.66 -3.33 -18.84
N GLY A 159 0.02 -4.35 -18.31
CA GLY A 159 1.12 -4.17 -17.35
C GLY A 159 0.68 -3.77 -15.93
N LEU A 160 -0.59 -3.97 -15.59
CA LEU A 160 -1.10 -3.83 -14.21
C LEU A 160 -0.83 -5.09 -13.38
N THR A 161 -0.72 -6.27 -14.00
CA THR A 161 -0.41 -7.55 -13.32
C THR A 161 0.86 -7.44 -12.49
N GLU A 162 1.97 -7.02 -13.11
CA GLU A 162 3.27 -6.91 -12.45
C GLU A 162 3.24 -5.90 -11.31
N ARG A 163 2.51 -4.79 -11.47
CA ARG A 163 2.37 -3.75 -10.44
C ARG A 163 1.52 -4.23 -9.27
N ALA A 164 0.39 -4.88 -9.54
CA ALA A 164 -0.48 -5.44 -8.51
C ALA A 164 0.25 -6.52 -7.70
N LEU A 165 1.00 -7.40 -8.37
CA LEU A 165 1.86 -8.37 -7.70
C LEU A 165 2.99 -7.67 -6.92
N SER A 166 3.60 -6.60 -7.44
CA SER A 166 4.61 -5.84 -6.70
C SER A 166 4.04 -5.21 -5.42
N LEU A 167 2.83 -4.65 -5.49
CA LEU A 167 2.11 -4.13 -4.33
C LEU A 167 1.81 -5.20 -3.28
N LEU A 168 1.28 -6.36 -3.71
CA LEU A 168 1.01 -7.50 -2.82
C LEU A 168 2.30 -8.02 -2.17
N ARG A 169 3.41 -8.03 -2.91
CA ARG A 169 4.72 -8.38 -2.37
C ARG A 169 5.17 -7.37 -1.31
N CYS A 170 5.05 -6.08 -1.56
CA CYS A 170 5.36 -5.04 -0.56
C CYS A 170 4.54 -5.21 0.72
N ALA A 171 3.26 -5.55 0.59
CA ALA A 171 2.41 -5.87 1.75
C ALA A 171 2.87 -7.16 2.45
N ALA A 172 3.31 -8.20 1.74
CA ALA A 172 3.83 -9.43 2.35
C ALA A 172 5.19 -9.22 3.07
N ASP A 173 6.00 -8.28 2.57
CA ASP A 173 7.28 -7.90 3.16
C ASP A 173 7.10 -6.94 4.35
N ALA A 174 5.94 -6.30 4.50
CA ALA A 174 5.62 -5.41 5.62
C ALA A 174 5.66 -6.09 6.99
N GLY A 175 5.26 -7.37 7.07
CA GLY A 175 5.28 -8.12 8.33
C GLY A 175 4.88 -9.60 8.17
N PRO A 176 5.35 -10.48 9.07
CA PRO A 176 5.02 -11.92 9.01
C PRO A 176 3.53 -12.21 9.27
N SER A 177 2.84 -11.31 9.97
CA SER A 177 1.42 -11.46 10.36
C SER A 177 0.47 -11.49 9.16
N ILE A 178 0.71 -10.64 8.16
CA ILE A 178 -0.08 -10.54 6.91
C ILE A 178 0.46 -11.44 5.79
N ARG A 179 1.76 -11.79 5.84
CA ARG A 179 2.46 -12.52 4.79
C ARG A 179 1.81 -13.83 4.39
N SER A 180 1.43 -14.66 5.38
CA SER A 180 0.83 -15.97 5.09
C SER A 180 -0.47 -15.81 4.33
N GLN A 181 -1.32 -14.86 4.74
CA GLN A 181 -2.60 -14.58 4.09
C GLN A 181 -2.41 -14.15 2.64
N ILE A 182 -1.41 -13.32 2.35
CA ILE A 182 -1.09 -12.92 0.98
C ILE A 182 -0.56 -14.10 0.18
N TYR A 183 0.39 -14.87 0.71
CA TYR A 183 0.96 -16.01 0.00
C TYR A 183 -0.09 -17.07 -0.33
N ASP A 184 -1.00 -17.38 0.59
CA ASP A 184 -2.05 -18.38 0.40
C ASP A 184 -2.96 -18.05 -0.80
N GLN A 185 -3.18 -16.76 -1.11
CA GLN A 185 -4.02 -16.32 -2.23
C GLN A 185 -3.23 -16.05 -3.52
N VAL A 186 -2.07 -15.42 -3.41
CA VAL A 186 -1.31 -14.99 -4.58
C VAL A 186 -0.63 -16.16 -5.30
N ILE A 187 -0.24 -17.21 -4.56
CA ILE A 187 0.39 -18.39 -5.17
C ILE A 187 -0.54 -19.06 -6.21
N PRO A 188 -1.81 -19.37 -5.89
CA PRO A 188 -2.79 -19.82 -6.88
C PRO A 188 -2.89 -18.92 -8.11
N TRP A 189 -2.95 -17.59 -7.92
CA TRP A 189 -3.07 -16.66 -9.04
C TRP A 189 -1.87 -16.69 -9.98
N ILE A 190 -0.65 -16.75 -9.44
CA ILE A 190 0.56 -16.84 -10.26
C ILE A 190 0.58 -18.16 -11.05
N LEU A 191 0.14 -19.27 -10.45
CA LEU A 191 0.02 -20.55 -11.15
C LEU A 191 -1.01 -20.47 -12.29
N MET A 192 -2.16 -19.84 -12.06
CA MET A 192 -3.17 -19.60 -13.10
C MET A 192 -2.60 -18.77 -14.27
N LEU A 193 -1.88 -17.68 -13.96
CA LEU A 193 -1.21 -16.84 -14.97
C LEU A 193 -0.19 -17.65 -15.79
N ALA A 194 0.66 -18.44 -15.13
CA ALA A 194 1.67 -19.26 -15.79
C ALA A 194 1.09 -20.42 -16.62
N GLN A 195 -0.15 -20.83 -16.35
CA GLN A 195 -0.89 -21.81 -17.15
C GLN A 195 -1.69 -21.15 -18.29
N GLY A 196 -1.90 -19.83 -18.19
CA GLY A 196 -2.78 -19.08 -19.07
C GLY A 196 -4.26 -19.39 -18.84
N ASP A 197 -4.62 -19.83 -17.63
CA ASP A 197 -5.99 -20.12 -17.20
C ASP A 197 -6.61 -18.89 -16.51
N VAL A 198 -6.69 -17.79 -17.26
CA VAL A 198 -7.22 -16.51 -16.80
C VAL A 198 -8.30 -15.98 -17.74
N VAL A 199 -9.07 -14.97 -17.32
CA VAL A 199 -10.14 -14.41 -18.16
C VAL A 199 -9.53 -13.77 -19.42
N ASN A 200 -10.16 -13.90 -20.59
CA ASN A 200 -9.75 -13.29 -21.88
C ASN A 200 -8.43 -13.78 -22.55
N VAL A 201 -8.03 -15.04 -22.33
CA VAL A 201 -6.79 -15.65 -22.86
C VAL A 201 -6.47 -15.42 -24.35
N LYS A 202 -7.45 -15.36 -25.26
CA LYS A 202 -7.19 -15.53 -26.70
C LYS A 202 -6.40 -14.40 -27.36
N ALA A 203 -6.47 -13.17 -26.86
CA ALA A 203 -5.79 -12.02 -27.48
C ALA A 203 -4.32 -11.89 -27.04
N ASN A 204 -4.03 -12.11 -25.75
CA ASN A 204 -2.73 -11.78 -25.13
C ASN A 204 -2.06 -12.98 -24.41
N ARG A 205 -2.41 -14.22 -24.78
CA ARG A 205 -1.92 -15.44 -24.09
C ARG A 205 -0.42 -15.47 -23.84
N LEU A 206 0.39 -15.09 -24.82
CA LEU A 206 1.85 -15.15 -24.71
C LEU A 206 2.38 -14.16 -23.67
N GLU A 207 1.82 -12.95 -23.60
CA GLU A 207 2.19 -11.93 -22.62
C GLU A 207 1.83 -12.39 -21.21
N ILE A 208 0.61 -12.91 -21.03
CA ILE A 208 0.12 -13.47 -19.75
C ILE A 208 1.03 -14.59 -19.25
N LEU A 209 1.41 -15.52 -20.13
CA LEU A 209 2.33 -16.61 -19.78
C LEU A 209 3.71 -16.09 -19.41
N GLN A 210 4.24 -15.10 -20.12
CA GLN A 210 5.53 -14.49 -19.81
C GLN A 210 5.51 -13.77 -18.46
N GLU A 211 4.47 -12.99 -18.17
CA GLU A 211 4.25 -12.34 -16.87
C GLU A 211 4.11 -13.36 -15.75
N GLY A 212 3.32 -14.41 -15.95
CA GLY A 212 3.14 -15.51 -15.01
C GLY A 212 4.45 -16.24 -14.70
N LEU A 213 5.23 -16.59 -15.72
CA LEU A 213 6.53 -17.25 -15.56
C LEU A 213 7.54 -16.36 -14.82
N LYS A 214 7.57 -15.06 -15.13
CA LYS A 214 8.40 -14.07 -14.41
C LYS A 214 7.99 -14.00 -12.94
N ALA A 215 6.69 -13.86 -12.68
CA ALA A 215 6.13 -13.83 -11.33
C ALA A 215 6.43 -15.11 -10.54
N LEU A 216 6.35 -16.30 -11.17
CA LEU A 216 6.73 -17.56 -10.53
C LEU A 216 8.17 -17.51 -9.99
N MET A 217 9.12 -17.01 -10.79
CA MET A 217 10.53 -16.92 -10.38
C MET A 217 10.71 -15.93 -9.22
N ASP A 218 10.16 -14.72 -9.37
CA ASP A 218 10.33 -13.64 -8.40
C ASP A 218 9.70 -13.98 -7.04
N TRP A 219 8.51 -14.57 -7.05
CA TRP A 219 7.80 -14.96 -5.83
C TRP A 219 8.39 -16.20 -5.18
N THR A 220 8.85 -17.19 -5.94
CA THR A 220 9.56 -18.34 -5.35
C THR A 220 10.79 -17.88 -4.58
N LYS A 221 11.57 -16.94 -5.15
CA LYS A 221 12.72 -16.34 -4.48
C LYS A 221 12.30 -15.59 -3.21
N CYS A 222 11.27 -14.74 -3.30
CA CYS A 222 10.76 -13.98 -2.16
C CYS A 222 10.29 -14.90 -1.01
N ILE A 223 9.49 -15.94 -1.30
CA ILE A 223 8.99 -16.89 -0.30
C ILE A 223 10.16 -17.64 0.36
N HIS A 224 11.19 -18.00 -0.42
CA HIS A 224 12.40 -18.65 0.09
C HIS A 224 13.20 -17.74 1.04
N GLU A 225 13.46 -16.50 0.63
CA GLU A 225 14.17 -15.49 1.45
C GLU A 225 13.44 -15.22 2.77
N ASN A 226 12.11 -15.24 2.74
CA ASN A 226 11.25 -15.06 3.91
C ASN A 226 11.06 -16.34 4.77
N GLY A 227 11.79 -17.43 4.47
CA GLY A 227 11.76 -18.67 5.26
C GLY A 227 10.43 -19.45 5.20
N CYS A 228 9.57 -19.16 4.22
CA CYS A 228 8.20 -19.66 4.15
C CYS A 228 8.11 -21.02 3.43
N GLY A 229 8.90 -22.00 3.87
CA GLY A 229 9.08 -23.29 3.18
C GLY A 229 7.81 -24.12 2.93
N LYS A 230 6.77 -23.98 3.78
CA LYS A 230 5.47 -24.64 3.56
C LYS A 230 4.76 -24.12 2.31
N HIS A 231 4.80 -22.81 2.09
CA HIS A 231 4.23 -22.17 0.91
C HIS A 231 5.01 -22.56 -0.35
N LEU A 232 6.35 -22.70 -0.26
CA LEU A 232 7.14 -23.26 -1.36
C LEU A 232 6.74 -24.69 -1.70
N GLN A 233 6.56 -25.56 -0.69
CA GLN A 233 6.10 -26.93 -0.93
C GLN A 233 4.74 -26.95 -1.62
N TYR A 234 3.80 -26.11 -1.19
CA TYR A 234 2.51 -25.95 -1.87
C TYR A 234 2.66 -25.45 -3.31
N PHE A 235 3.55 -24.48 -3.54
CA PHE A 235 3.89 -23.95 -4.87
C PHE A 235 4.36 -25.07 -5.82
N PHE A 236 5.29 -25.91 -5.35
CA PHE A 236 5.85 -27.00 -6.14
C PHE A 236 4.87 -28.17 -6.32
N ILE A 237 4.15 -28.58 -5.27
CA ILE A 237 3.20 -29.70 -5.35
C ILE A 237 2.03 -29.33 -6.28
N SER A 238 1.49 -28.12 -6.15
CA SER A 238 0.42 -27.64 -7.01
C SER A 238 0.91 -27.48 -8.45
N GLY A 239 2.10 -26.90 -8.67
CA GLY A 239 2.70 -26.85 -10.00
C GLY A 239 2.91 -28.24 -10.64
N CYS A 240 3.38 -29.23 -9.87
CA CYS A 240 3.64 -30.58 -10.35
C CYS A 240 2.37 -31.42 -10.61
N MET A 241 1.34 -31.35 -9.75
CA MET A 241 0.09 -32.08 -9.98
C MET A 241 -0.61 -31.63 -11.26
N TYR A 242 -0.55 -30.34 -11.59
CA TYR A 242 -1.14 -29.82 -12.82
C TYR A 242 -0.31 -30.13 -14.07
N ALA A 243 1.02 -30.25 -13.95
CA ALA A 243 1.89 -30.71 -15.05
C ALA A 243 1.67 -32.18 -15.45
N GLN A 244 0.97 -32.98 -14.62
CA GLN A 244 0.61 -34.37 -14.93
C GLN A 244 -0.75 -34.51 -15.64
N ILE A 245 -1.49 -33.41 -15.82
CA ILE A 245 -2.85 -33.40 -16.41
C ILE A 245 -2.86 -32.83 -17.84
N VAL A 246 -1.72 -32.36 -18.36
CA VAL A 246 -1.54 -31.88 -19.74
C VAL A 246 -0.82 -32.89 -20.62
#